data_AF-A0AAV2F649-F1
#
_entry.id   AF-A0AAV2F649-F1
#
_cell.length_a   1.000
_cell.length_b   1.000
_cell.length_c   1.000
_cell.angle_alpha   90.00
_cell.angle_beta   90.00
_cell.angle_gamma   90.00
#
_symmetry.space_group_name_H-M   'P 1'
#
loop_
_entity.id
_entity.type
_entity.pdbx_description
1 polymer ?
#
loop_
_entity_poly.entity_id
_entity_poly.type
_entity_poly.pdbx_seq_one_letter_code
_entity_poly.pdbx_strand_id
1 'polypeptide(L)'
;MAEDRTIKQLRRRNHHHHLQIVNHPAAELESNEMSAEQDLIQTRRAQEFTLSDLAAATDEFASENKIGAGSYDIVYRGKLADGKEVAIHLIRQP
;
A
#
# COMPACT_ATOMS: atom_id res chain seq x y z
N MET A 1 -22.32 36.65 3.19
CA MET A 1 -22.82 35.48 3.93
C MET A 1 -22.08 34.27 3.37
N ALA A 2 -21.17 33.73 4.18
CA ALA A 2 -20.26 32.65 3.82
C ALA A 2 -20.85 31.29 4.20
N GLU A 3 -20.09 30.24 3.84
CA GLU A 3 -20.21 28.84 4.29
C GLU A 3 -21.24 27.99 3.51
N ASP A 4 -21.01 26.75 3.14
CA ASP A 4 -19.84 25.88 3.00
C ASP A 4 -20.45 24.66 2.29
N ARG A 5 -20.19 24.48 0.98
CA ARG A 5 -20.74 23.35 0.20
C ARG A 5 -19.70 22.27 0.10
N THR A 6 -19.41 21.60 1.20
CA THR A 6 -18.68 20.34 1.20
C THR A 6 -19.28 19.49 2.33
N ILE A 7 -18.98 18.20 2.36
CA ILE A 7 -19.54 17.14 3.22
C ILE A 7 -20.71 16.40 2.54
N LYS A 8 -20.67 15.09 2.31
CA LYS A 8 -19.63 14.04 2.22
C LYS A 8 -20.41 12.82 1.73
N GLN A 9 -19.88 12.10 0.74
CA GLN A 9 -20.56 10.95 0.17
C GLN A 9 -20.80 9.86 1.23
N LEU A 10 -22.06 9.38 1.23
CA LEU A 10 -22.59 8.35 2.10
C LEU A 10 -22.01 6.99 1.70
N ARG A 11 -21.21 6.40 2.59
CA ARG A 11 -20.65 5.05 2.43
C ARG A 11 -21.64 4.03 2.98
N ARG A 12 -22.35 3.31 2.11
CA ARG A 12 -23.00 2.03 2.47
C ARG A 12 -22.47 0.94 1.53
N ARG A 13 -21.80 -0.06 2.11
CA ARG A 13 -21.34 -1.27 1.41
C ARG A 13 -22.47 -2.30 1.43
N ASN A 14 -22.71 -3.00 0.31
CA ASN A 14 -22.71 -4.47 0.23
C ASN A 14 -23.00 -4.99 -1.20
N HIS A 15 -22.24 -6.02 -1.58
CA HIS A 15 -22.39 -6.97 -2.70
C HIS A 15 -21.92 -6.58 -4.14
N HIS A 16 -20.72 -7.10 -4.47
CA HIS A 16 -20.31 -7.68 -5.76
C HIS A 16 -20.17 -6.82 -7.04
N HIS A 17 -19.89 -5.52 -7.00
CA HIS A 17 -19.37 -4.83 -8.19
C HIS A 17 -18.25 -3.86 -7.84
N HIS A 18 -17.11 -4.04 -8.51
CA HIS A 18 -15.95 -3.15 -8.55
C HIS A 18 -16.39 -1.75 -9.03
N LEU A 19 -16.39 -0.77 -8.14
CA LEU A 19 -16.56 0.65 -8.52
C LEU A 19 -15.22 1.36 -8.31
N GLN A 20 -14.59 1.74 -9.43
CA GLN A 20 -13.46 2.66 -9.41
C GLN A 20 -14.00 4.09 -9.35
N ILE A 21 -13.58 4.86 -8.34
CA ILE A 21 -13.76 6.32 -8.37
C ILE A 21 -12.67 6.87 -9.28
N VAL A 22 -12.99 7.09 -10.54
CA VAL A 22 -12.18 7.91 -11.43
C VAL A 22 -12.74 9.32 -11.44
N ASN A 23 -11.98 10.30 -10.96
CA ASN A 23 -12.15 11.68 -11.39
C ASN A 23 -11.65 11.76 -12.84
N HIS A 24 -12.49 11.39 -13.81
CA HIS A 24 -12.19 11.56 -15.23
C HIS A 24 -13.13 12.62 -15.82
N PRO A 25 -12.62 13.66 -16.50
CA PRO A 25 -13.46 14.56 -17.29
C PRO A 25 -14.18 13.76 -18.38
N ALA A 26 -15.44 14.12 -18.64
CA ALA A 26 -16.42 13.33 -19.40
C ALA A 26 -16.16 13.15 -20.91
N ALA A 27 -14.92 13.32 -21.39
CA ALA A 27 -14.59 13.29 -22.80
C ALA A 27 -13.27 12.57 -23.06
N GLU A 28 -13.25 11.25 -22.88
CA GLU A 28 -12.44 10.35 -23.72
C GLU A 28 -12.88 8.90 -23.50
N LEU A 29 -13.80 8.44 -24.35
CA LEU A 29 -14.08 7.04 -24.55
C LEU A 29 -13.41 6.68 -25.87
N GLU A 30 -12.27 6.01 -25.84
CA GLU A 30 -11.96 4.93 -26.79
C GLU A 30 -10.63 4.24 -26.44
N SER A 31 -10.66 2.91 -26.50
CA SER A 31 -9.52 2.00 -26.58
C SER A 31 -8.54 1.92 -25.40
N ASN A 32 -8.82 1.09 -24.38
CA ASN A 32 -7.82 0.11 -23.85
C ASN A 32 -8.39 -0.93 -22.85
N GLU A 33 -9.37 -1.75 -23.25
CA GLU A 33 -9.91 -2.85 -22.39
C GLU A 33 -8.98 -4.10 -22.31
N MET A 34 -7.70 -3.98 -22.67
CA MET A 34 -6.75 -5.12 -22.70
C MET A 34 -5.60 -5.01 -21.69
N SER A 35 -5.52 -3.94 -20.89
CA SER A 35 -4.39 -3.70 -19.98
C SER A 35 -4.66 -4.03 -18.51
N ALA A 36 -5.92 -4.15 -18.09
CA ALA A 36 -6.26 -4.32 -16.67
C ALA A 36 -5.92 -5.73 -16.14
N GLU A 37 -6.00 -6.77 -16.98
CA GLU A 37 -5.68 -8.15 -16.57
C GLU A 37 -4.17 -8.42 -16.51
N GLN A 38 -3.38 -7.74 -17.35
CA GLN A 38 -1.92 -7.86 -17.37
C GLN A 38 -1.28 -7.23 -16.11
N ASP A 39 -1.93 -6.21 -15.55
CA ASP A 39 -1.50 -5.54 -14.31
C ASP A 39 -1.66 -6.44 -13.06
N LEU A 40 -2.68 -7.31 -13.03
CA LEU A 40 -2.90 -8.27 -11.94
C LEU A 40 -1.84 -9.38 -11.90
N ILE A 41 -1.33 -9.80 -13.06
CA ILE A 41 -0.27 -10.81 -13.17
C ILE A 41 1.08 -10.21 -12.79
N GLN A 42 1.35 -8.95 -13.16
CA GLN A 42 2.55 -8.22 -12.74
C GLN A 42 2.54 -7.96 -11.21
N THR A 43 1.36 -7.72 -10.62
CA THR A 43 1.17 -7.49 -9.18
C THR A 43 1.44 -8.73 -8.30
N ARG A 44 1.54 -9.93 -8.87
CA ARG A 44 1.75 -11.18 -8.12
C ARG A 44 3.21 -11.57 -7.88
N ARG A 45 4.19 -10.75 -8.29
CA ARG A 45 5.60 -11.04 -8.01
C ARG A 45 5.98 -10.59 -6.60
N ALA A 46 5.88 -11.51 -5.64
CA ALA A 46 6.51 -11.33 -4.34
C ALA A 46 8.04 -11.36 -4.50
N GLN A 47 8.71 -10.34 -3.98
CA GLN A 47 10.17 -10.35 -3.88
C GLN A 47 10.55 -11.01 -2.56
N GLU A 48 11.42 -12.01 -2.63
CA GLU A 48 11.97 -12.68 -1.47
C GLU A 48 13.17 -11.89 -0.94
N PHE A 49 13.26 -11.80 0.39
CA PHE A 49 14.37 -11.16 1.09
C PHE A 49 14.85 -12.10 2.18
N THR A 50 16.16 -12.14 2.41
CA THR A 50 16.69 -12.87 3.56
C THR A 50 16.53 -12.04 4.83
N LEU A 51 16.58 -12.69 6.00
CA LEU A 51 16.58 -11.96 7.28
C LEU A 51 17.76 -10.98 7.37
N SER A 52 18.92 -11.33 6.81
CA SER A 52 20.10 -10.47 6.76
C SER A 52 19.85 -9.21 5.93
N ASP A 53 19.14 -9.32 4.80
CA ASP A 53 18.78 -8.15 3.99
C ASP A 53 17.87 -7.19 4.78
N LEU A 54 16.90 -7.75 5.51
CA LEU A 54 15.97 -6.96 6.33
C LEU A 54 16.66 -6.35 7.55
N ALA A 55 17.60 -7.07 8.16
CA ALA A 55 18.42 -6.56 9.26
C ALA A 55 19.30 -5.40 8.80
N ALA A 56 20.01 -5.55 7.68
CA ALA A 56 20.81 -4.46 7.11
C ALA A 56 19.95 -3.25 6.75
N ALA A 57 18.75 -3.47 6.20
CA ALA A 57 17.84 -2.40 5.85
C ALA A 57 17.31 -1.62 7.06
N THR A 58 17.25 -2.23 8.25
CA THR A 58 16.68 -1.65 9.47
C THR A 58 17.73 -1.27 10.52
N ASP A 59 19.02 -1.36 10.19
CA ASP A 59 20.13 -1.20 11.13
C ASP A 59 20.00 -2.19 12.30
N GLU A 60 19.97 -3.48 11.99
CA GLU A 60 19.77 -4.58 12.96
C GLU A 60 18.48 -4.44 13.79
N PHE A 61 17.41 -3.94 13.17
CA PHE A 61 16.14 -3.62 13.84
C PHE A 61 16.31 -2.63 15.00
N ALA A 62 17.19 -1.63 14.82
CA ALA A 62 17.42 -0.56 15.78
C ALA A 62 16.13 0.12 16.23
N SER A 63 16.05 0.45 17.52
CA SER A 63 14.88 1.09 18.10
C SER A 63 14.56 2.46 17.48
N GLU A 64 15.56 3.17 16.96
CA GLU A 64 15.41 4.43 16.23
C GLU A 64 14.64 4.29 14.91
N ASN A 65 14.65 3.08 14.34
CA ASN A 65 13.90 2.75 13.13
C ASN A 65 12.53 2.15 13.43
N LYS A 66 12.18 1.91 14.69
CA LYS A 66 10.82 1.48 15.06
C LYS A 66 9.84 2.63 14.85
N ILE A 67 8.87 2.42 13.97
CA ILE A 67 7.84 3.42 13.65
C ILE A 67 6.45 3.05 14.16
N GLY A 68 6.25 1.80 14.59
CA GLY A 68 4.97 1.36 15.16
C GLY A 68 5.08 0.04 15.93
N ALA A 69 4.13 -0.19 16.83
CA ALA A 69 3.91 -1.47 17.47
C ALA A 69 2.41 -1.72 17.61
N GLY A 70 1.97 -2.88 17.12
CA GLY A 70 0.63 -3.39 17.29
C GLY A 70 0.58 -4.50 18.34
N SER A 71 -0.60 -5.11 18.48
CA SER A 71 -0.79 -6.25 19.39
C SER A 71 -0.02 -7.50 18.95
N TYR A 72 0.30 -7.64 17.66
CA TYR A 72 0.91 -8.86 17.10
C TYR A 72 2.22 -8.60 16.37
N ASP A 73 2.50 -7.34 16.02
CA ASP A 73 3.59 -6.97 15.14
C ASP A 73 4.32 -5.70 15.60
N ILE A 74 5.56 -5.56 15.14
CA ILE A 74 6.34 -4.33 15.26
C ILE A 74 6.71 -3.89 13.84
N VAL A 75 6.56 -2.60 13.58
CA VAL A 75 6.86 -2.01 12.27
C VAL A 75 8.12 -1.17 12.36
N TYR A 76 9.07 -1.47 11.47
CA TYR A 76 10.32 -0.73 11.33
C TYR A 76 10.36 -0.02 9.98
N ARG A 77 10.90 1.19 9.97
CA ARG A 77 11.37 1.85 8.75
C ARG A 77 12.68 1.19 8.33
N GLY A 78 12.81 0.84 7.06
CA GLY A 78 14.06 0.35 6.50
C GLY A 78 14.37 0.98 5.16
N LYS A 79 15.63 0.86 4.74
CA LYS A 79 16.11 1.27 3.42
C LYS A 79 16.80 0.09 2.75
N LEU A 80 16.23 -0.42 1.66
CA LEU A 80 16.81 -1.51 0.90
C LEU A 80 18.13 -1.07 0.22
N ALA A 81 18.93 -2.03 -0.25
CA ALA A 81 20.21 -1.76 -0.93
C ALA A 81 20.07 -0.85 -2.17
N ASP A 82 18.92 -0.93 -2.86
CA ASP A 82 18.57 -0.06 -4.00
C ASP A 82 18.21 1.38 -3.57
N GLY A 83 18.21 1.67 -2.27
CA GLY A 83 17.88 2.97 -1.70
C GLY A 83 16.38 3.19 -1.46
N LYS A 84 15.52 2.26 -1.87
CA LYS A 84 14.08 2.29 -1.63
C LYS A 84 13.75 2.21 -0.13
N GLU A 85 12.97 3.18 0.35
CA GLU A 85 12.42 3.16 1.70
C GLU A 85 11.22 2.20 1.80
N VAL A 86 11.16 1.42 2.88
CA VAL A 86 10.16 0.39 3.11
C VAL A 86 9.71 0.36 4.58
N ALA A 87 8.53 -0.21 4.82
CA ALA A 87 8.07 -0.59 6.15
C ALA A 87 8.17 -2.12 6.29
N ILE A 88 8.86 -2.59 7.32
CA ILE A 88 9.07 -4.01 7.60
C ILE A 88 8.24 -4.39 8.82
N HIS A 89 7.30 -5.32 8.64
CA HIS A 89 6.44 -5.85 9.70
C HIS A 89 7.04 -7.13 10.27
N LEU A 90 7.44 -7.10 11.53
CA LEU A 90 7.88 -8.28 12.29
C LEU A 90 6.68 -8.87 13.03
N ILE A 91 6.14 -9.98 12.52
CA ILE A 91 5.05 -10.71 13.16
C ILE A 91 5.64 -11.63 14.23
N ARG A 92 5.14 -11.54 15.46
CA ARG A 92 5.47 -12.52 16.51
C ARG A 92 4.83 -13.86 16.14
N GLN A 93 5.66 -14.87 15.87
CA GLN A 93 5.15 -16.23 15.73
C GLN A 93 4.68 -16.73 17.10
N PRO A 94 3.48 -17.34 17.20
CA PRO A 94 2.95 -17.89 18.45
C PRO A 94 3.75 -19.09 18.96
#